data_AF-A0A3B5MDF4-F1
#
_entry.id   AF-A0A3B5MDF4-F1
#
_cell.length_a   1.000
_cell.length_b   1.000
_cell.length_c   1.000
_cell.angle_alpha   90.00
_cell.angle_beta   90.00
_cell.angle_gamma   90.00
#
_symmetry.space_group_name_H-M   'P 1'
#
loop_
_entity.id
_entity.type
_entity.pdbx_description
1 polymer ?
#
loop_
_entity_poly.entity_id
_entity_poly.type
_entity_poly.pdbx_seq_one_letter_code
_entity_poly.pdbx_strand_id
1 'polypeptide(L)'
;MNIFRLAGDVSHLVAILILLMKIWRSKSCAGISGKSQVLFALVFTTRYLDLFTVYISAYNTVMKVVFLALSYATVYLIYMRFRNSYDSENDTFRVEFLLVPVIGLSFLENYAFTPLEILWTFSIFLESVAIMPQLFMITKTGEAESITTHYLFFLGLYRALYIANWVWRYHTEGFYDQIAIVSGVVQTIFYCDFFYLYVTRGEEIARLVQSPVSRGKKGAFSRFVVSFCSSPRKREDEPADAGLGFTSVPATVQRRGRILSPFPVAVL
;
A
#
# COMPACT_ATOMS: atom_id res chain seq x y z
N MET A 1 22.27 -10.59 -5.09
CA MET A 1 21.95 -9.14 -5.04
C MET A 1 22.25 -8.57 -6.41
N ASN A 2 21.33 -7.86 -7.05
CA ASN A 2 21.56 -7.22 -8.35
C ASN A 2 21.38 -5.69 -8.24
N ILE A 3 21.81 -4.96 -9.26
CA ILE A 3 21.80 -3.49 -9.25
C ILE A 3 20.39 -2.90 -9.17
N PHE A 4 19.40 -3.55 -9.77
CA PHE A 4 18.00 -3.11 -9.75
C PHE A 4 17.40 -3.21 -8.34
N ARG A 5 17.67 -4.31 -7.63
CA ARG A 5 17.26 -4.49 -6.23
C ARG A 5 17.91 -3.46 -5.33
N LEU A 6 19.22 -3.29 -5.43
CA LEU A 6 19.94 -2.30 -4.62
C LEU A 6 19.44 -0.87 -4.87
N ALA A 7 19.25 -0.49 -6.13
CA ALA A 7 18.71 0.82 -6.48
C ALA A 7 17.27 0.99 -6.00
N GLY A 8 16.45 -0.08 -6.06
CA GLY A 8 15.10 -0.11 -5.51
C GLY A 8 15.11 0.13 -3.99
N ASP A 9 15.91 -0.62 -3.24
CA ASP A 9 16.05 -0.47 -1.79
C ASP A 9 16.46 0.95 -1.39
N VAL A 10 17.43 1.53 -2.11
CA VAL A 10 17.87 2.91 -1.89
C VAL A 10 16.78 3.91 -2.23
N SER A 11 16.06 3.73 -3.34
CA SER A 11 14.92 4.59 -3.72
C SER A 11 13.83 4.56 -2.64
N HIS A 12 13.51 3.39 -2.11
CA HIS A 12 12.52 3.23 -1.04
C HIS A 12 12.98 3.93 0.24
N LEU A 13 14.25 3.75 0.62
CA LEU A 13 14.83 4.43 1.78
C LEU A 13 14.78 5.96 1.61
N VAL A 14 15.13 6.48 0.43
CA VAL A 14 15.06 7.90 0.11
C VAL A 14 13.63 8.43 0.25
N ALA A 15 12.62 7.69 -0.23
CA ALA A 15 11.22 8.08 -0.08
C ALA A 15 10.85 8.28 1.41
N ILE A 16 11.18 7.30 2.27
CA ILE A 16 10.88 7.36 3.70
C ILE A 16 11.63 8.52 4.37
N LEU A 17 12.90 8.73 4.01
CA LEU A 17 13.69 9.84 4.54
C LEU A 17 13.14 11.21 4.12
N ILE A 18 12.68 11.36 2.87
CA ILE A 18 12.04 12.60 2.40
C ILE A 18 10.80 12.91 3.24
N LEU A 19 9.93 11.91 3.44
CA LEU A 19 8.72 12.09 4.25
C LEU A 19 9.05 12.45 5.70
N LEU A 20 9.99 11.74 6.32
CA LEU A 20 10.40 12.00 7.69
C LEU A 20 11.02 13.40 7.84
N MET A 21 11.91 13.79 6.91
CA MET A 21 12.51 15.12 6.88
C MET A 21 11.47 16.21 6.65
N LYS A 22 10.46 15.98 5.80
CA LYS A 22 9.35 16.91 5.59
C LYS A 22 8.64 17.20 6.90
N ILE A 23 8.23 16.15 7.62
CA ILE A 23 7.52 16.29 8.90
C ILE A 23 8.43 16.96 9.94
N TRP A 24 9.70 16.56 10.00
CA TRP A 24 10.64 17.10 10.97
C TRP A 24 10.99 18.58 10.75
N ARG A 25 11.17 19.01 9.50
CA ARG A 25 11.54 20.40 9.16
C ARG A 25 10.34 21.34 9.22
N SER A 26 9.19 20.91 8.70
CA SER A 26 7.96 21.72 8.74
C SER A 26 7.30 21.76 10.13
N LYS A 27 7.69 20.84 11.03
CA LYS A 27 7.04 20.64 12.34
C LYS A 27 5.53 20.37 12.21
N SER A 28 5.11 19.82 11.08
CA SER A 28 3.72 19.56 10.74
C SER A 28 3.57 18.25 9.96
N CYS A 29 2.51 17.51 10.23
CA CYS A 29 2.09 16.33 9.46
C CYS A 29 0.82 16.58 8.63
N ALA A 30 0.46 17.84 8.39
CA ALA A 30 -0.66 18.19 7.51
C ALA A 30 -0.49 17.57 6.10
N GLY A 31 -1.59 17.06 5.54
CA GLY A 31 -1.62 16.41 4.23
C GLY A 31 -1.04 14.99 4.18
N ILE A 32 -0.60 14.41 5.30
CA ILE A 32 -0.09 13.04 5.38
C ILE A 32 -1.09 12.15 6.12
N SER A 33 -1.48 11.04 5.50
CA SER A 33 -2.32 10.02 6.11
C SER A 33 -1.50 9.21 7.11
N GLY A 34 -1.89 9.33 8.39
CA GLY A 34 -1.31 8.54 9.47
C GLY A 34 -1.67 7.07 9.32
N LYS A 35 -2.88 6.78 8.80
CA LYS A 35 -3.33 5.40 8.54
C LYS A 35 -2.41 4.67 7.57
N SER A 36 -2.03 5.29 6.45
CA SER A 36 -1.05 4.70 5.53
C SER A 36 0.30 4.42 6.20
N GLN A 37 0.80 5.35 7.02
CA GLN A 37 2.09 5.15 7.71
C GLN A 37 2.03 4.02 8.74
N VAL A 38 0.90 3.83 9.43
CA VAL A 38 0.67 2.68 10.32
C VAL A 38 0.64 1.38 9.53
N LEU A 39 -0.01 1.36 8.35
CA LEU A 39 -0.01 0.17 7.49
C LEU A 39 1.40 -0.16 6.99
N PHE A 40 2.20 0.83 6.58
CA PHE A 40 3.60 0.59 6.19
C PHE A 40 4.46 0.09 7.36
N ALA A 41 4.29 0.63 8.57
CA ALA A 41 4.96 0.10 9.75
C ALA A 41 4.57 -1.36 10.01
N LEU A 42 3.27 -1.70 9.90
CA LEU A 42 2.79 -3.07 10.05
C LEU A 42 3.35 -4.02 8.98
N VAL A 43 3.47 -3.57 7.72
CA VAL A 43 4.15 -4.31 6.65
C VAL A 43 5.57 -4.67 7.05
N PHE A 44 6.37 -3.69 7.47
CA PHE A 44 7.76 -3.95 7.84
C PHE A 44 7.87 -4.83 9.08
N THR A 45 7.02 -4.62 10.08
CA THR A 45 7.00 -5.45 11.30
C THR A 45 6.70 -6.91 10.99
N THR A 46 5.70 -7.19 10.14
CA THR A 46 5.34 -8.57 9.79
C THR A 46 6.32 -9.21 8.82
N ARG A 47 6.90 -8.43 7.90
CA ARG A 47 7.87 -8.93 6.92
C ARG A 47 9.23 -9.28 7.51
N TYR A 48 9.68 -8.49 8.49
CA TYR A 48 11.03 -8.59 9.06
C TYR A 48 11.10 -9.41 10.35
N LEU A 49 10.06 -10.20 10.68
CA LEU A 49 10.11 -11.13 11.81
C LEU A 49 11.22 -12.17 11.67
N ASP A 50 11.64 -12.45 10.44
CA ASP A 50 12.76 -13.33 10.13
C ASP A 50 14.12 -12.81 10.68
N LEU A 51 14.22 -11.53 11.06
CA LEU A 51 15.40 -10.91 11.67
C LEU A 51 15.90 -11.67 12.91
N PHE A 52 15.00 -12.32 13.65
CA PHE A 52 15.33 -13.10 14.84
C PHE A 52 15.70 -14.56 14.55
N THR A 53 15.52 -15.01 13.31
CA THR A 53 15.61 -16.44 12.94
C THR A 53 16.65 -16.72 11.88
N VAL A 54 16.90 -15.77 10.96
CA VAL A 54 17.77 -15.97 9.80
C VAL A 54 18.69 -14.77 9.63
N TYR A 55 19.99 -15.04 9.63
CA TYR A 55 21.01 -14.06 9.25
C TYR A 55 21.44 -14.31 7.79
N ILE A 56 21.17 -13.34 6.91
CA ILE A 56 21.56 -13.40 5.49
C ILE A 56 22.87 -12.65 5.28
N SER A 57 22.91 -11.36 5.64
CA SER A 57 24.09 -10.50 5.53
C SER A 57 23.94 -9.27 6.40
N ALA A 58 25.07 -8.61 6.72
CA ALA A 58 25.07 -7.37 7.50
C ALA A 58 24.22 -6.27 6.82
N TYR A 59 24.34 -6.13 5.50
CA TYR A 59 23.52 -5.18 4.73
C TYR A 59 22.02 -5.44 4.90
N ASN A 60 21.58 -6.70 4.76
CA ASN A 60 20.17 -7.07 4.89
C ASN A 60 19.65 -6.75 6.30
N THR A 61 20.36 -7.20 7.34
CA THR A 61 20.00 -6.96 8.74
C THR A 61 19.92 -5.47 9.05
N VAL A 62 20.92 -4.68 8.65
CA VAL A 62 20.95 -3.23 8.89
C VAL A 62 19.80 -2.53 8.17
N MET A 63 19.55 -2.84 6.90
CA MET A 63 18.45 -2.22 6.15
C MET A 63 17.09 -2.53 6.77
N LYS A 64 16.84 -3.76 7.21
CA LYS A 64 15.61 -4.15 7.93
C LYS A 64 15.39 -3.30 9.18
N VAL A 65 16.44 -3.16 10.01
CA VAL A 65 16.39 -2.34 11.22
C VAL A 65 16.15 -0.86 10.91
N VAL A 66 16.80 -0.33 9.87
CA VAL A 66 16.59 1.06 9.42
C VAL A 66 15.15 1.28 8.96
N PHE A 67 14.58 0.39 8.13
CA PHE A 67 13.18 0.50 7.69
C PHE A 67 12.20 0.47 8.86
N LEU A 68 12.41 -0.44 9.84
CA LEU A 68 11.60 -0.47 11.06
C LEU A 68 11.74 0.84 11.84
N ALA A 69 12.97 1.27 12.14
CA ALA A 69 13.20 2.47 12.92
C ALA A 69 12.56 3.72 12.28
N LEU A 70 12.73 3.91 10.96
CA LEU A 70 12.19 5.07 10.25
C LEU A 70 10.66 5.04 10.12
N SER A 71 10.06 3.87 9.89
CA SER A 71 8.59 3.76 9.83
C SER A 71 7.95 4.04 11.19
N TYR A 72 8.45 3.45 12.27
CA TYR A 72 7.99 3.74 13.63
C TYR A 72 8.26 5.18 14.04
N ALA A 73 9.42 5.76 13.66
CA ALA A 73 9.70 7.17 13.89
C ALA A 73 8.66 8.07 13.18
N THR A 74 8.30 7.75 11.94
CA THR A 74 7.29 8.51 11.18
C THR A 74 5.92 8.45 11.87
N VAL A 75 5.48 7.25 12.29
CA VAL A 75 4.24 7.07 13.05
C VAL A 75 4.28 7.84 14.37
N TYR A 76 5.40 7.80 15.11
CA TYR A 76 5.59 8.57 16.34
C TYR A 76 5.50 10.08 16.09
N LEU A 77 6.09 10.58 15.01
CA LEU A 77 6.00 12.00 14.67
C LEU A 77 4.55 12.43 14.40
N ILE A 78 3.77 11.60 13.70
CA ILE A 78 2.38 11.91 13.34
C ILE A 78 1.46 11.85 14.57
N TYR A 79 1.48 10.76 15.34
CA TYR A 79 0.49 10.51 16.39
C TYR A 79 0.88 11.05 17.77
N MET A 80 2.17 11.30 18.03
CA MET A 80 2.65 11.79 19.32
C MET A 80 3.20 13.21 19.20
N ARG A 81 4.28 13.41 18.44
CA ARG A 81 5.04 14.68 18.48
C ARG A 81 4.32 15.86 17.82
N PHE A 82 3.69 15.63 16.67
CA PHE A 82 3.00 16.65 15.86
C PHE A 82 1.51 16.36 15.70
N ARG A 83 0.91 15.64 16.66
CA ARG A 83 -0.50 15.21 16.64
C ARG A 83 -1.49 16.35 16.40
N ASN A 84 -1.17 17.57 16.82
CA ASN A 84 -2.06 18.72 16.68
C ASN A 84 -2.20 19.19 15.21
N SER A 85 -1.24 18.84 14.36
CA SER A 85 -1.27 19.12 12.92
C SER A 85 -1.80 17.95 12.09
N TYR A 86 -2.16 16.84 12.73
CA TYR A 86 -2.69 15.67 12.05
C TYR A 86 -4.16 15.87 11.72
N ASP A 87 -4.47 15.81 10.43
CA ASP A 87 -5.80 16.04 9.90
C ASP A 87 -6.63 14.73 9.90
N SER A 88 -7.17 14.42 11.07
CA SER A 88 -8.03 13.24 11.26
C SER A 88 -9.39 13.34 10.55
N GLU A 89 -9.86 14.55 10.22
CA GLU A 89 -11.13 14.79 9.54
C GLU A 89 -11.05 14.41 8.06
N ASN A 90 -9.88 14.60 7.44
CA ASN A 90 -9.65 14.18 6.06
C ASN A 90 -9.12 12.75 5.95
N ASP A 91 -8.38 12.22 6.93
CA ASP A 91 -7.93 10.82 6.98
C ASP A 91 -9.04 9.84 7.42
N THR A 92 -10.14 9.82 6.67
CA THR A 92 -11.39 9.08 6.99
C THR A 92 -11.48 7.68 6.37
N PHE A 93 -10.40 7.21 5.75
CA PHE A 93 -10.37 5.90 5.11
C PHE A 93 -10.55 4.76 6.12
N ARG A 94 -11.40 3.77 5.79
CA ARG A 94 -11.69 2.61 6.65
C ARG A 94 -10.72 1.48 6.35
N VAL A 95 -9.69 1.35 7.18
CA VAL A 95 -8.59 0.37 6.98
C VAL A 95 -9.03 -1.08 7.10
N GLU A 96 -10.18 -1.34 7.72
CA GLU A 96 -10.76 -2.67 7.87
C GLU A 96 -11.08 -3.31 6.52
N PHE A 97 -11.49 -2.49 5.54
CA PHE A 97 -11.74 -2.95 4.17
C PHE A 97 -10.46 -3.39 3.43
N LEU A 98 -9.29 -3.06 3.97
CA LEU A 98 -8.01 -3.56 3.45
C LEU A 98 -7.53 -4.74 4.26
N LEU A 99 -7.51 -4.61 5.59
CA LEU A 99 -6.97 -5.64 6.47
C LEU A 99 -7.76 -6.95 6.37
N VAL A 100 -9.10 -6.91 6.36
CA VAL A 100 -9.90 -8.15 6.35
C VAL A 100 -9.66 -8.96 5.06
N PRO A 101 -9.75 -8.39 3.84
CA PRO A 101 -9.44 -9.13 2.62
C PRO A 101 -7.98 -9.58 2.54
N VAL A 102 -7.03 -8.73 2.96
CA VAL A 102 -5.60 -9.05 2.92
C VAL A 102 -5.24 -10.20 3.85
N ILE A 103 -5.80 -10.21 5.07
CA ILE A 103 -5.65 -11.33 6.00
C ILE A 103 -6.28 -12.59 5.39
N GLY A 104 -7.52 -12.51 4.90
CA GLY A 104 -8.18 -13.65 4.26
C GLY A 104 -7.32 -14.24 3.13
N LEU A 105 -6.81 -13.38 2.24
CA LEU A 105 -5.99 -13.78 1.11
C LEU A 105 -4.65 -14.39 1.55
N SER A 106 -4.00 -13.89 2.60
CA SER A 106 -2.73 -14.48 3.09
C SER A 106 -2.89 -15.87 3.66
N PHE A 107 -4.06 -16.21 4.22
CA PHE A 107 -4.37 -17.57 4.67
C PHE A 107 -4.74 -18.50 3.52
N LEU A 108 -5.32 -17.98 2.44
CA LEU A 108 -5.74 -18.77 1.28
C LEU A 108 -4.58 -19.06 0.31
N GLU A 109 -3.76 -18.05 0.02
CA GLU A 109 -2.70 -18.10 -0.99
C GLU A 109 -1.34 -17.86 -0.33
N ASN A 110 -0.65 -18.93 0.06
CA ASN A 110 0.70 -18.91 0.66
C ASN A 110 1.51 -20.12 0.18
N TYR A 111 2.85 -20.01 0.22
CA TYR A 111 3.73 -21.12 -0.17
C TYR A 111 3.78 -22.24 0.87
N ALA A 112 3.58 -21.90 2.15
CA ALA A 112 3.58 -22.83 3.25
C ALA A 112 2.68 -22.31 4.39
N PHE A 113 1.91 -23.21 5.00
CA PHE A 113 1.00 -22.87 6.09
C PHE A 113 1.73 -22.79 7.44
N THR A 114 2.71 -21.89 7.53
CA THR A 114 3.47 -21.60 8.75
C THR A 114 3.26 -20.13 9.15
N PRO A 115 3.31 -19.78 10.45
CA PRO A 115 3.06 -18.41 10.88
C PRO A 115 3.94 -17.37 10.19
N LEU A 116 5.24 -17.65 10.03
CA LEU A 116 6.18 -16.72 9.38
C LEU A 116 5.86 -16.52 7.88
N GLU A 117 5.52 -17.60 7.18
CA GLU A 117 5.20 -17.54 5.75
C GLU A 117 3.86 -16.83 5.50
N ILE A 118 2.87 -17.05 6.35
CA ILE A 118 1.58 -16.34 6.29
C ILE A 118 1.79 -14.85 6.59
N LEU A 119 2.61 -14.49 7.58
CA LEU A 119 2.92 -13.09 7.91
C LEU A 119 3.75 -12.41 6.82
N TRP A 120 4.69 -13.13 6.20
CA TRP A 120 5.42 -12.64 5.03
C TRP A 120 4.47 -12.38 3.86
N THR A 121 3.62 -13.35 3.52
CA THR A 121 2.59 -13.23 2.49
C THR A 121 1.63 -12.06 2.76
N PHE A 122 1.13 -11.96 4.00
CA PHE A 122 0.30 -10.86 4.48
C PHE A 122 0.98 -9.51 4.25
N SER A 123 2.26 -9.40 4.58
CA SER A 123 3.01 -8.17 4.39
C SER A 123 3.11 -7.77 2.91
N ILE A 124 3.23 -8.73 1.98
CA ILE A 124 3.31 -8.49 0.54
C ILE A 124 1.98 -7.95 0.01
N PHE A 125 0.87 -8.62 0.36
CA PHE A 125 -0.47 -8.14 0.00
C PHE A 125 -0.78 -6.79 0.65
N LEU A 126 -0.47 -6.60 1.92
CA LEU A 126 -0.73 -5.34 2.63
C LEU A 126 0.03 -4.17 2.02
N GLU A 127 1.30 -4.35 1.67
CA GLU A 127 2.12 -3.29 1.05
C GLU A 127 1.52 -2.80 -0.26
N SER A 128 0.92 -3.72 -1.04
CA SER A 128 0.31 -3.36 -2.32
C SER A 128 -0.85 -2.37 -2.18
N VAL A 129 -1.52 -2.36 -1.02
CA VAL A 129 -2.71 -1.56 -0.73
C VAL A 129 -2.49 -0.48 0.33
N ALA A 130 -1.35 -0.48 1.04
CA ALA A 130 -1.06 0.39 2.18
C ALA A 130 -1.08 1.89 1.83
N ILE A 131 -0.86 2.25 0.56
CA ILE A 131 -0.90 3.65 0.10
C ILE A 131 -2.32 4.21 -0.06
N MET A 132 -3.36 3.36 -0.09
CA MET A 132 -4.73 3.80 -0.38
C MET A 132 -5.28 4.89 0.55
N PRO A 133 -5.10 4.85 1.89
CA PRO A 133 -5.52 5.94 2.77
C PRO A 133 -4.91 7.30 2.38
N GLN A 134 -3.62 7.34 2.05
CA GLN A 134 -2.94 8.55 1.57
C GLN A 134 -3.51 9.05 0.24
N LEU A 135 -3.75 8.15 -0.72
CA LEU A 135 -4.34 8.52 -2.01
C LEU A 135 -5.77 9.07 -1.82
N PHE A 136 -6.57 8.42 -0.98
CA PHE A 136 -7.92 8.87 -0.65
C PHE A 136 -7.91 10.27 -0.03
N MET A 137 -7.01 10.52 0.92
CA MET A 137 -6.86 11.83 1.56
C MET A 137 -6.53 12.93 0.54
N ILE A 138 -5.55 12.70 -0.36
CA ILE A 138 -5.18 13.67 -1.40
C ILE A 138 -6.36 13.98 -2.32
N THR A 139 -7.14 12.96 -2.72
CA THR A 139 -8.31 13.19 -3.58
C THR A 139 -9.45 13.94 -2.88
N LYS A 140 -9.49 13.90 -1.54
CA LYS A 140 -10.49 14.60 -0.73
C LYS A 140 -10.11 16.06 -0.49
N THR A 141 -8.84 16.33 -0.18
CA THR A 141 -8.36 17.69 0.12
C THR A 141 -8.05 18.49 -1.15
N GLY A 142 -7.68 17.82 -2.25
CA GLY A 142 -7.23 18.50 -3.47
C GLY A 142 -5.86 19.16 -3.36
N GLU A 143 -5.21 19.05 -2.20
CA GLU A 143 -3.89 19.61 -1.92
C GLU A 143 -2.85 18.49 -1.88
N ALA A 144 -2.03 18.40 -2.91
CA ALA A 144 -0.81 17.60 -2.91
C ALA A 144 0.38 18.56 -2.80
N GLU A 145 0.94 18.71 -1.61
CA GLU A 145 2.18 19.46 -1.43
C GLU A 145 3.30 18.85 -2.30
N SER A 146 4.10 19.70 -2.97
CA SER A 146 5.17 19.26 -3.87
C SER A 146 6.14 18.26 -3.22
N ILE A 147 6.40 18.37 -1.90
CA ILE A 147 7.27 17.44 -1.18
C ILE A 147 6.64 16.03 -1.08
N THR A 148 5.32 15.95 -0.90
CA THR A 148 4.57 14.68 -0.93
C THR A 148 4.66 14.03 -2.31
N THR A 149 4.69 14.83 -3.39
CA THR A 149 4.92 14.31 -4.75
C THR A 149 6.28 13.65 -4.90
N HIS A 150 7.36 14.26 -4.38
CA HIS A 150 8.70 13.66 -4.45
C HIS A 150 8.77 12.35 -3.66
N TYR A 151 8.18 12.31 -2.46
CA TYR A 151 8.02 11.08 -1.70
C TYR A 151 7.34 9.97 -2.53
N LEU A 152 6.20 10.29 -3.13
CA LEU A 152 5.44 9.33 -3.95
C LEU A 152 6.19 8.96 -5.24
N PHE A 153 6.96 9.86 -5.82
CA PHE A 153 7.84 9.59 -6.96
C PHE A 153 8.89 8.52 -6.64
N PHE A 154 9.65 8.68 -5.56
CA PHE A 154 10.65 7.68 -5.15
C PHE A 154 10.00 6.35 -4.74
N LEU A 155 8.77 6.40 -4.22
CA LEU A 155 7.97 5.21 -3.91
C LEU A 155 7.42 4.52 -5.19
N GLY A 156 7.16 5.26 -6.26
CA GLY A 156 6.88 4.68 -7.58
C GLY A 156 8.14 4.09 -8.22
N LEU A 157 9.26 4.81 -8.13
CA LEU A 157 10.54 4.42 -8.71
C LEU A 157 11.07 3.12 -8.10
N TYR A 158 10.94 2.92 -6.78
CA TYR A 158 11.34 1.65 -6.18
C TYR A 158 10.56 0.48 -6.79
N ARG A 159 9.27 0.66 -7.10
CA ARG A 159 8.48 -0.40 -7.74
C ARG A 159 8.87 -0.67 -9.18
N ALA A 160 9.13 0.37 -9.97
CA ALA A 160 9.66 0.19 -11.32
C ALA A 160 10.97 -0.60 -11.31
N LEU A 161 11.87 -0.29 -10.37
CA LEU A 161 13.14 -0.99 -10.20
C LEU A 161 12.96 -2.44 -9.73
N TYR A 162 11.96 -2.72 -8.89
CA TYR A 162 11.65 -4.09 -8.46
C TYR A 162 11.07 -4.94 -9.58
N ILE A 163 10.25 -4.37 -10.45
CA ILE A 163 9.78 -5.05 -11.68
C ILE A 163 10.98 -5.39 -12.57
N ALA A 164 11.90 -4.45 -12.79
CA ALA A 164 13.12 -4.71 -13.55
C ALA A 164 13.98 -5.82 -12.90
N ASN A 165 14.08 -5.83 -11.56
CA ASN A 165 14.72 -6.90 -10.81
C ASN A 165 14.05 -8.27 -11.03
N TRP A 166 12.71 -8.36 -11.03
CA TRP A 166 12.01 -9.63 -11.28
C TRP A 166 12.26 -10.14 -12.70
N VAL A 167 12.21 -9.26 -13.71
CA VAL A 167 12.53 -9.62 -15.11
C VAL A 167 13.97 -10.11 -15.23
N TRP A 168 14.92 -9.41 -14.60
CA TRP A 168 16.32 -9.81 -14.58
C TRP A 168 16.50 -11.20 -13.95
N ARG A 169 15.94 -11.42 -12.75
CA ARG A 169 16.06 -12.71 -12.04
C ARG A 169 15.38 -13.86 -12.78
N TYR A 170 14.26 -13.61 -13.46
CA TYR A 170 13.64 -14.61 -14.31
C TYR A 170 14.57 -15.05 -15.44
N HIS A 171 15.25 -14.09 -16.09
CA HIS A 171 16.13 -14.39 -17.22
C HIS A 171 17.47 -15.01 -16.79
N THR A 172 18.06 -14.55 -15.68
CA THR A 172 19.40 -14.99 -15.26
C THR A 172 19.39 -16.16 -14.28
N GLU A 173 18.39 -16.24 -13.39
CA GLU A 173 18.33 -17.23 -12.31
C GLU A 173 17.18 -18.25 -12.52
N GLY A 174 16.29 -18.03 -13.49
CA GLY A 174 15.07 -18.83 -13.65
C GLY A 174 14.09 -18.70 -12.48
N PHE A 175 14.27 -17.68 -11.63
CA PHE A 175 13.50 -17.50 -10.41
C PHE A 175 12.19 -16.73 -10.68
N TYR A 176 11.08 -17.26 -10.17
CA TYR A 176 9.75 -16.68 -10.32
C TYR A 176 8.94 -16.79 -9.02
N ASP A 177 8.49 -15.65 -8.50
CA ASP A 177 7.63 -15.54 -7.31
C ASP A 177 6.29 -14.91 -7.72
N GLN A 178 5.27 -15.75 -7.86
CA GLN A 178 3.94 -15.34 -8.31
C GLN A 178 3.29 -14.35 -7.34
N ILE A 179 3.41 -14.56 -6.03
CA ILE A 179 2.76 -13.73 -5.02
C ILE A 179 3.35 -12.32 -5.04
N ALA A 180 4.69 -12.22 -5.08
CA ALA A 180 5.39 -10.95 -5.15
C ALA A 180 5.10 -10.20 -6.46
N ILE A 181 5.09 -10.89 -7.61
CA ILE A 181 4.85 -10.27 -8.91
C ILE A 181 3.41 -9.73 -9.01
N VAL A 182 2.40 -10.55 -8.68
CA VAL A 182 0.99 -10.12 -8.78
C VAL A 182 0.72 -8.94 -7.85
N SER A 183 1.17 -9.01 -6.60
CA SER A 183 1.02 -7.91 -5.63
C SER A 183 1.78 -6.66 -6.08
N GLY A 184 2.96 -6.85 -6.67
CA GLY A 184 3.77 -5.79 -7.26
C GLY A 184 3.09 -5.07 -8.43
N VAL A 185 2.40 -5.81 -9.29
CA VAL A 185 1.60 -5.25 -10.38
C VAL A 185 0.43 -4.44 -9.83
N VAL A 186 -0.32 -4.99 -8.86
CA VAL A 186 -1.42 -4.28 -8.18
C VAL A 186 -0.93 -2.96 -7.60
N GLN A 187 0.21 -2.99 -6.90
CA GLN A 187 0.78 -1.78 -6.31
C GLN A 187 1.21 -0.76 -7.37
N THR A 188 1.83 -1.21 -8.46
CA THR A 188 2.24 -0.35 -9.57
C THR A 188 1.03 0.32 -10.22
N ILE A 189 -0.09 -0.39 -10.38
CA ILE A 189 -1.33 0.20 -10.92
C ILE A 189 -1.80 1.35 -10.03
N PHE A 190 -1.79 1.20 -8.71
CA PHE A 190 -2.17 2.28 -7.79
C PHE A 190 -1.24 3.50 -7.90
N TYR A 191 0.08 3.29 -8.06
CA TYR A 191 1.01 4.39 -8.27
C TYR A 191 0.82 5.06 -9.64
N CYS A 192 0.63 4.29 -10.71
CA CYS A 192 0.39 4.83 -12.05
C CYS A 192 -0.88 5.67 -12.10
N ASP A 193 -1.97 5.21 -11.48
CA ASP A 193 -3.20 6.00 -11.40
C ASP A 193 -3.00 7.28 -10.60
N PHE A 194 -2.24 7.23 -9.50
CA PHE A 194 -1.84 8.44 -8.77
C PHE A 194 -1.05 9.41 -9.65
N PHE A 195 -0.01 8.96 -10.34
CA PHE A 195 0.78 9.84 -11.22
C PHE A 195 -0.08 10.40 -12.35
N TYR A 196 -0.97 9.60 -12.93
CA TYR A 196 -1.91 10.05 -13.94
C TYR A 196 -2.81 11.17 -13.41
N LEU A 197 -3.45 10.95 -12.24
CA LEU A 197 -4.29 11.97 -11.60
C LEU A 197 -3.49 13.21 -11.23
N TYR A 198 -2.26 13.06 -10.73
CA TYR A 198 -1.41 14.18 -10.36
C TYR A 198 -1.00 15.02 -11.58
N VAL A 199 -0.57 14.39 -12.68
CA VAL A 199 -0.16 15.11 -13.90
C VAL A 199 -1.38 15.77 -14.55
N THR A 200 -2.48 15.03 -14.71
CA THR A 200 -3.67 15.54 -15.41
C THR A 200 -4.42 16.58 -14.59
N ARG A 201 -4.53 16.41 -13.27
CA ARG A 201 -5.22 17.35 -12.39
C ARG A 201 -4.31 18.40 -11.78
N GLY A 202 -2.99 18.27 -11.86
CA GLY A 202 -2.05 19.35 -11.50
C GLY A 202 -2.26 20.59 -12.36
N GLU A 203 -2.55 20.41 -13.66
CA GLU A 203 -2.89 21.52 -14.56
C GLU A 203 -4.35 21.99 -14.40
N GLU A 204 -5.27 21.10 -14.02
CA GLU A 204 -6.69 21.42 -13.84
C GLU A 204 -6.96 22.11 -12.49
N ILE A 205 -6.26 21.73 -11.40
CA ILE A 205 -6.33 22.37 -10.08
C ILE A 205 -5.80 23.81 -10.14
N ALA A 206 -4.75 24.08 -10.91
CA ALA A 206 -4.27 25.45 -11.17
C ALA A 206 -5.33 26.34 -11.85
N ARG A 207 -6.27 25.75 -12.60
CA ARG A 207 -7.40 26.46 -13.25
C ARG A 207 -8.69 26.45 -12.42
N LEU A 208 -8.90 25.42 -11.60
CA LEU A 208 -10.09 25.24 -10.74
C LEU A 208 -10.02 26.06 -9.44
N VAL A 209 -8.84 26.49 -8.98
CA VAL A 209 -8.71 27.47 -7.88
C VAL A 209 -9.28 28.85 -8.28
N GLN A 210 -9.50 29.12 -9.58
CA GLN A 210 -10.13 30.37 -10.07
C GLN A 210 -11.62 30.25 -10.40
N SER A 211 -12.29 29.09 -10.27
CA SER A 211 -13.72 29.00 -10.63
C SER A 211 -14.55 28.10 -9.71
N PRO A 212 -15.83 28.45 -9.46
CA PRO A 212 -16.70 27.64 -8.63
C PRO A 212 -16.96 26.29 -9.32
N VAL A 213 -16.56 25.23 -8.62
CA VAL A 213 -16.84 23.80 -8.81
C VAL A 213 -17.82 23.48 -9.96
N SER A 214 -17.28 22.99 -11.08
CA SER A 214 -18.03 22.15 -12.01
C SER A 214 -17.53 20.71 -11.94
N ARG A 215 -18.48 19.78 -11.86
CA ARG A 215 -18.29 18.35 -11.57
C ARG A 215 -17.71 17.63 -12.80
N GLY A 216 -16.39 17.61 -12.92
CA GLY A 216 -15.67 16.87 -13.97
C GLY A 216 -15.72 15.34 -13.80
N LYS A 217 -15.78 14.61 -14.91
CA LYS A 217 -15.87 13.13 -14.98
C LYS A 217 -14.77 12.45 -14.15
N LYS A 218 -15.17 11.55 -13.25
CA LYS A 218 -14.28 10.75 -12.40
C LYS A 218 -13.57 9.65 -13.21
N GLY A 219 -12.24 9.61 -13.13
CA GLY A 219 -11.42 8.50 -13.65
C GLY A 219 -11.79 7.14 -13.04
N ALA A 220 -11.33 6.05 -13.65
CA ALA A 220 -11.70 4.68 -13.29
C ALA A 220 -11.44 4.37 -11.81
N PHE A 221 -10.33 4.85 -11.24
CA PHE A 221 -10.00 4.71 -9.82
C PHE A 221 -10.85 5.57 -8.89
N SER A 222 -11.19 6.81 -9.25
CA SER A 222 -12.12 7.61 -8.43
C SER A 222 -13.51 6.98 -8.42
N ARG A 223 -13.91 6.28 -9.49
CA ARG A 223 -15.11 5.44 -9.47
C ARG A 223 -14.93 4.18 -8.62
N PHE A 224 -13.80 3.47 -8.71
CA PHE A 224 -13.53 2.27 -7.92
C PHE A 224 -13.43 2.58 -6.42
N VAL A 225 -12.62 3.56 -6.01
CA VAL A 225 -12.47 3.98 -4.61
C VAL A 225 -13.77 4.57 -4.07
N VAL A 226 -14.46 5.43 -4.82
CA VAL A 226 -15.76 5.95 -4.35
C VAL A 226 -16.79 4.81 -4.28
N SER A 227 -16.84 3.90 -5.25
CA SER A 227 -17.77 2.76 -5.27
C SER A 227 -17.45 1.73 -4.19
N PHE A 228 -16.18 1.53 -3.84
CA PHE A 228 -15.75 0.60 -2.79
C PHE A 228 -15.90 1.23 -1.39
N CYS A 229 -15.75 2.55 -1.27
CA CYS A 229 -15.93 3.28 -0.01
C CYS A 229 -17.38 3.76 0.25
N SER A 230 -18.25 3.83 -0.76
CA SER A 230 -19.66 4.19 -0.58
C SER A 230 -20.47 2.97 -0.14
N SER A 231 -20.38 2.63 1.15
CA SER A 231 -21.46 1.88 1.79
C SER A 231 -22.68 2.80 1.88
N PRO A 232 -23.90 2.34 1.57
CA PRO A 232 -25.11 3.14 1.74
C PRO A 232 -25.22 3.52 3.21
N ARG A 233 -25.14 4.82 3.49
CA ARG A 233 -25.51 5.39 4.79
C ARG A 233 -26.95 4.93 5.05
N LYS A 234 -27.17 4.12 6.09
CA LYS A 234 -28.52 3.74 6.52
C LYS A 234 -29.34 5.02 6.64
N ARG A 235 -30.33 5.20 5.76
CA ARG A 235 -31.50 6.00 6.10
C ARG A 235 -32.28 5.14 7.08
N GLU A 236 -32.34 5.59 8.31
CA GLU A 236 -33.44 5.21 9.19
C GLU A 236 -34.73 5.79 8.59
N ASP A 237 -35.83 5.06 8.80
CA ASP A 237 -37.25 5.40 8.56
C ASP A 237 -37.85 5.09 7.18
N GLU A 238 -38.36 3.86 7.01
CA GLU A 238 -39.77 3.54 6.64
C GLU A 238 -40.01 2.01 6.66
N PRO A 239 -41.14 1.49 7.17
CA PRO A 239 -41.41 0.05 7.19
C PRO A 239 -42.02 -0.39 5.86
N ALA A 240 -41.48 -1.44 5.25
CA ALA A 240 -42.10 -2.11 4.13
C ALA A 240 -42.22 -3.61 4.41
N ASP A 241 -43.48 -4.04 4.49
CA ASP A 241 -43.94 -5.42 4.52
C ASP A 241 -43.52 -6.22 3.28
N ALA A 242 -43.58 -7.55 3.47
CA ALA A 242 -43.81 -8.61 2.50
C ALA A 242 -42.60 -9.27 1.78
N GLY A 243 -42.52 -10.59 1.97
CA GLY A 243 -42.51 -11.51 0.82
C GLY A 243 -41.25 -12.33 0.56
N LEU A 244 -41.21 -13.54 1.15
CA LEU A 244 -40.81 -14.85 0.60
C LEU A 244 -39.85 -14.92 -0.62
N GLY A 245 -38.81 -15.75 -0.50
CA GLY A 245 -38.13 -16.34 -1.68
C GLY A 245 -36.78 -17.00 -1.40
N PHE A 246 -36.78 -18.21 -0.82
CA PHE A 246 -35.63 -19.12 -0.80
C PHE A 246 -35.41 -19.71 -2.20
N THR A 247 -34.19 -19.63 -2.74
CA THR A 247 -33.65 -20.63 -3.67
C THR A 247 -32.13 -20.72 -3.56
N SER A 248 -31.65 -21.95 -3.50
CA SER A 248 -30.29 -22.43 -3.22
C SER A 248 -29.57 -22.92 -4.51
N VAL A 249 -28.32 -23.39 -4.34
CA VAL A 249 -27.55 -24.37 -5.16
C VAL A 249 -26.51 -23.77 -6.15
N PRO A 250 -25.30 -24.36 -6.38
CA PRO A 250 -24.27 -24.85 -5.45
C PRO A 250 -22.81 -24.47 -5.86
N ALA A 251 -21.87 -24.81 -4.97
CA ALA A 251 -20.41 -24.74 -5.21
C ALA A 251 -19.88 -25.93 -6.02
N THR A 252 -18.84 -25.70 -6.84
CA THR A 252 -18.04 -26.78 -7.45
C THR A 252 -16.56 -26.56 -7.14
N VAL A 253 -15.97 -27.58 -6.51
CA VAL A 253 -14.57 -27.73 -6.10
C VAL A 253 -13.77 -28.37 -7.24
N GLN A 254 -12.56 -27.89 -7.52
CA GLN A 254 -11.56 -28.70 -8.23
C GLN A 254 -10.15 -28.46 -7.68
N ARG A 255 -9.64 -29.48 -6.97
CA ARG A 255 -8.23 -29.63 -6.55
C ARG A 255 -7.44 -30.34 -7.65
N ARG A 256 -6.21 -29.89 -7.92
CA ARG A 256 -4.94 -30.66 -7.75
C ARG A 256 -3.79 -30.00 -8.52
N GLY A 257 -2.62 -29.94 -7.86
CA GLY A 257 -1.34 -29.74 -8.50
C GLY A 257 -0.24 -29.44 -7.46
N ARG A 258 0.37 -30.49 -6.91
CA ARG A 258 1.39 -30.46 -5.87
C ARG A 258 2.77 -30.61 -6.54
N ILE A 259 3.66 -29.62 -6.48
CA ILE A 259 5.11 -29.81 -6.76
C ILE A 259 5.95 -28.93 -5.81
N LEU A 260 6.75 -29.64 -5.02
CA LEU A 260 7.96 -29.35 -4.25
C LEU A 260 8.46 -27.90 -4.05
N SER A 261 8.66 -27.59 -2.75
CA SER A 261 9.59 -26.60 -2.20
C SER A 261 11.03 -26.80 -2.71
N PRO A 262 11.79 -25.72 -2.87
CA PRO A 262 12.58 -25.26 -1.73
C PRO A 262 12.36 -23.78 -1.43
N PHE A 263 12.35 -23.45 -0.14
CA PHE A 263 12.35 -22.10 0.41
C PHE A 263 13.26 -21.13 -0.37
N PRO A 264 12.77 -19.94 -0.75
CA PRO A 264 13.60 -18.77 -0.97
C PRO A 264 13.30 -17.71 0.10
N VAL A 265 14.06 -17.78 1.20
CA VAL A 265 14.12 -16.78 2.30
C VAL A 265 14.81 -15.48 1.83
N ALA A 266 14.47 -14.95 0.65
CA ALA A 266 15.23 -13.82 0.09
C ALA A 266 14.42 -12.88 -0.79
N VAL A 267 13.11 -12.75 -0.56
CA VAL A 267 12.30 -11.70 -1.20
C VAL A 267 12.05 -10.60 -0.20
N LEU A 268 13.05 -9.71 -0.19
CA LEU A 268 12.92 -8.34 0.26
C LEU A 268 13.31 -7.40 -0.83
#